data_AF-Q2W4V9-F1
#
_entry.id   AF-Q2W4V9-F1
#
_cell.length_a   1.000
_cell.length_b   1.000
_cell.length_c   1.000
_cell.angle_alpha   90.00
_cell.angle_beta   90.00
_cell.angle_gamma   90.00
#
_symmetry.space_group_name_H-M   'P 1'
#
loop_
_entity.id
_entity.type
_entity.pdbx_description
1 polymer ?
#
loop_
_entity_poly.entity_id
_entity_poly.type
_entity_poly.pdbx_seq_one_letter_code
_entity_poly.pdbx_strand_id
1 'polypeptide(L)'
;MSNSKRKDKFESKVAELLAITSGLKVPQILLLRRMTASDPDTQSWANERELGVVFDTILDRAIAAIDVEELGAAADQHFDGLLPPGPDDARDKDRWLLFDVTKKYLVNRSKAAVQVPAAPEPPPAVVEEEEEAPIAFDNFRQMFDETLARYARRALQVLVVNPATAASMRPHIPLPFIISPGFAGCYETLLRKFVLPDIRATKRIKELSESRTWDASGPNRLIGIIQQGGQGNPILDTWDSRWGAYKSEGVGAKHAKANDPWAVFHDWAKAGGFPAPDEADIPLLHSVIRWEPESLIEAWREVALLYQQEFHPKDRHDQAREGAFRDGIVRVIREQPKFGGDLIAMKAFFEMPKCDRMFLRKLMQTVGGTETERRRVAPGLVHFYNNLPL
;
A
#
# COMPACT_ATOMS: atom_id res chain seq x y z
N MET A 1 22.48 -40.52 -15.63
CA MET A 1 23.25 -39.99 -16.80
C MET A 1 24.53 -39.34 -16.29
N SER A 2 25.66 -39.46 -16.99
CA SER A 2 26.83 -38.65 -16.64
C SER A 2 26.52 -37.17 -16.88
N ASN A 3 27.15 -36.27 -16.11
CA ASN A 3 26.83 -34.84 -16.14
C ASN A 3 27.03 -34.22 -17.55
N SER A 4 28.03 -34.71 -18.29
CA SER A 4 28.26 -34.34 -19.70
C SER A 4 27.10 -34.72 -20.61
N LYS A 5 26.60 -35.97 -20.53
CA LYS A 5 25.49 -36.44 -21.38
C LYS A 5 24.18 -35.71 -21.10
N ARG A 6 23.97 -35.25 -19.86
CA ARG A 6 22.81 -34.42 -19.50
C ARG A 6 22.91 -33.02 -20.13
N LYS A 7 24.10 -32.40 -20.08
CA LYS A 7 24.35 -31.09 -20.67
C LYS A 7 24.14 -31.10 -22.19
N ASP A 8 24.70 -32.09 -22.89
CA ASP A 8 24.53 -32.20 -24.35
C ASP A 8 23.06 -32.39 -24.75
N LYS A 9 22.32 -33.19 -23.96
CA LYS A 9 20.87 -33.39 -24.14
C LYS A 9 20.08 -32.11 -23.86
N PHE A 10 20.47 -31.34 -22.84
CA PHE A 10 19.86 -30.05 -22.51
C PHE A 10 20.03 -29.06 -23.65
N GLU A 11 21.26 -28.85 -24.16
CA GLU A 11 21.53 -27.90 -25.24
C GLU A 11 20.78 -28.26 -26.52
N SER A 12 20.75 -29.54 -26.89
CA SER A 12 19.99 -30.03 -28.04
C SER A 12 18.48 -29.80 -27.90
N LYS A 13 17.91 -30.04 -26.71
CA LYS A 13 16.48 -29.84 -26.45
C LYS A 13 16.10 -28.36 -26.36
N VAL A 14 16.98 -27.50 -25.85
CA VAL A 14 16.78 -26.05 -25.86
C VAL A 14 16.76 -25.51 -27.30
N ALA A 15 17.66 -25.97 -28.17
CA ALA A 15 17.64 -25.58 -29.59
C ALA A 15 16.33 -25.99 -30.28
N GLU A 16 15.81 -27.19 -29.98
CA GLU A 16 14.53 -27.66 -30.50
C GLU A 16 13.35 -26.82 -29.99
N LEU A 17 13.33 -26.49 -28.69
CA LEU A 17 12.32 -25.60 -28.10
C LEU A 17 12.35 -24.20 -28.72
N LEU A 18 13.54 -23.62 -28.93
CA LEU A 18 13.69 -22.31 -29.59
C LEU A 18 13.19 -22.34 -31.04
N ALA A 19 13.44 -23.43 -31.77
CA ALA A 19 12.94 -23.59 -33.13
C ALA A 19 11.41 -23.68 -33.18
N ILE A 20 10.80 -24.50 -32.32
CA ILE A 20 9.34 -24.69 -32.26
C ILE A 20 8.62 -23.42 -31.80
N THR A 21 9.19 -22.71 -30.83
CA THR A 21 8.55 -21.53 -30.23
C THR A 21 8.65 -20.26 -31.08
N SER A 22 9.49 -20.26 -32.12
CA SER A 22 9.72 -19.09 -32.99
C SER A 22 8.46 -18.54 -33.68
N GLY A 23 7.42 -19.36 -33.86
CA GLY A 23 6.13 -18.96 -34.46
C GLY A 23 4.96 -18.91 -33.48
N LEU A 24 5.20 -19.14 -32.18
CA LEU A 24 4.12 -19.19 -31.19
C LEU A 24 3.80 -17.81 -30.62
N LYS A 25 2.52 -17.57 -30.35
CA LYS A 25 2.06 -16.38 -29.62
C LYS A 25 2.29 -16.53 -28.12
N VAL A 26 2.31 -15.40 -27.40
CA VAL A 26 2.49 -15.35 -25.93
C VAL A 26 1.62 -16.37 -25.16
N PRO A 27 0.29 -16.49 -25.39
CA PRO A 27 -0.52 -17.50 -24.68
C PRO A 27 -0.05 -18.94 -24.92
N GLN A 28 0.40 -19.25 -26.13
CA GLN A 28 0.86 -20.59 -26.52
C GLN A 28 2.21 -20.92 -25.87
N ILE A 29 3.11 -19.92 -25.76
CA ILE A 29 4.39 -20.07 -25.06
C ILE A 29 4.17 -20.33 -23.57
N LEU A 30 3.26 -19.59 -22.93
CA LEU A 30 2.91 -19.80 -21.52
C LEU A 30 2.27 -21.18 -21.29
N LEU A 31 1.40 -21.62 -22.20
CA LEU A 31 0.81 -22.96 -22.12
C LEU A 31 1.89 -24.05 -22.27
N LEU A 32 2.79 -23.89 -23.24
CA LEU A 32 3.91 -24.81 -23.45
C LEU A 32 4.79 -24.89 -22.20
N ARG A 33 5.11 -23.75 -21.58
CA ARG A 33 5.86 -23.69 -20.31
C ARG A 33 5.21 -24.52 -19.22
N ARG A 34 3.89 -24.42 -19.02
CA ARG A 34 3.15 -25.21 -18.02
C ARG A 34 3.26 -26.71 -18.30
N MET A 35 3.07 -27.10 -19.57
CA MET A 35 3.15 -28.50 -20.00
C MET A 35 4.56 -29.06 -19.79
N THR A 36 5.58 -28.31 -20.23
CA THR A 36 7.00 -28.70 -20.10
C THR A 36 7.45 -28.78 -18.64
N ALA A 37 6.96 -27.90 -17.76
CA ALA A 37 7.28 -27.95 -16.33
C ALA A 37 6.69 -29.18 -15.63
N SER A 38 5.54 -29.67 -16.09
CA SER A 38 4.83 -30.83 -15.53
C SER A 38 5.21 -32.15 -16.19
N ASP A 39 5.99 -32.12 -17.27
CA ASP A 39 6.40 -33.30 -18.03
C ASP A 39 7.58 -34.04 -17.36
N PRO A 40 7.41 -35.31 -16.94
CA PRO A 40 8.47 -36.10 -16.33
C PRO A 40 9.70 -36.30 -17.23
N ASP A 41 9.50 -36.37 -18.55
CA ASP A 41 10.60 -36.54 -19.50
C ASP A 41 11.46 -35.29 -19.58
N THR A 42 10.85 -34.11 -19.52
CA THR A 42 11.55 -32.83 -19.40
C THR A 42 12.39 -32.74 -18.13
N GLN A 43 11.81 -33.15 -16.99
CA GLN A 43 12.50 -33.15 -15.70
C GLN A 43 13.72 -34.09 -15.66
N SER A 44 13.81 -35.06 -16.58
CA SER A 44 14.97 -35.94 -16.70
C SER A 44 16.25 -35.23 -17.19
N TRP A 45 16.12 -34.08 -17.88
CA TRP A 45 17.25 -33.37 -18.47
C TRP A 45 17.38 -31.90 -18.05
N ALA A 46 16.31 -31.25 -17.59
CA ALA A 46 16.34 -29.88 -17.07
C ALA A 46 15.69 -29.77 -15.68
N ASN A 47 16.25 -28.91 -14.83
CA ASN A 47 15.57 -28.49 -13.60
C ASN A 47 14.67 -27.27 -13.84
N GLU A 48 13.81 -26.95 -12.87
CA GLU A 48 12.84 -25.84 -12.98
C GLU A 48 13.50 -24.48 -13.23
N ARG A 49 14.68 -24.24 -12.65
CA ARG A 49 15.43 -22.98 -12.82
C ARG A 49 16.01 -22.86 -14.23
N GLU A 50 16.56 -23.94 -14.77
CA GLU A 50 17.08 -24.02 -16.13
C GLU A 50 15.96 -23.77 -17.16
N LEU A 51 14.80 -24.41 -16.96
CA LEU A 51 13.62 -24.20 -17.81
C LEU A 51 13.09 -22.77 -17.69
N GLY A 52 13.09 -22.19 -16.49
CA GLY A 52 12.70 -20.80 -16.25
C GLY A 52 13.47 -19.85 -17.16
N VAL A 53 14.81 -19.91 -17.14
CA VAL A 53 15.67 -19.04 -17.96
C VAL A 53 15.41 -19.20 -19.45
N VAL A 54 15.19 -20.43 -19.92
CA VAL A 54 14.91 -20.71 -21.33
C VAL A 54 13.57 -20.09 -21.74
N PHE A 55 12.52 -20.30 -20.96
CA PHE A 55 11.20 -19.75 -21.25
C PHE A 55 11.14 -18.23 -21.10
N ASP A 56 11.88 -17.64 -20.16
CA ASP A 56 11.99 -16.19 -20.01
C ASP A 56 12.59 -15.58 -21.29
N THR A 57 13.62 -16.22 -21.85
CA THR A 57 14.27 -15.78 -23.09
C THR A 57 13.34 -15.91 -24.30
N ILE A 58 12.58 -17.01 -24.39
CA ILE A 58 11.59 -17.24 -25.46
C ILE A 58 10.47 -16.19 -25.37
N LEU A 59 9.95 -15.99 -24.16
CA LEU A 59 8.85 -15.06 -23.90
C LEU A 59 9.27 -13.62 -24.16
N ASP A 60 10.49 -13.26 -23.76
CA ASP A 60 11.08 -11.95 -24.02
C ASP A 60 11.13 -11.64 -25.53
N ARG A 61 11.57 -12.61 -26.33
CA ARG A 61 11.60 -12.47 -27.78
C ARG A 61 10.20 -12.33 -28.38
N ALA A 62 9.21 -13.06 -27.88
CA ALA A 62 7.84 -12.96 -28.33
C ALA A 62 7.21 -11.61 -27.97
N ILE A 63 7.49 -11.10 -26.77
CA ILE A 63 7.05 -9.78 -26.31
C ILE A 63 7.69 -8.66 -27.13
N ALA A 64 8.99 -8.78 -27.47
CA ALA A 64 9.69 -7.81 -28.32
C ALA A 64 9.08 -7.65 -29.72
N ALA A 65 8.27 -8.62 -30.17
CA ALA A 65 7.57 -8.56 -31.45
C ALA A 65 6.18 -7.90 -31.37
N ILE A 66 5.67 -7.61 -30.15
CA ILE A 66 4.40 -6.93 -29.94
C ILE A 66 4.64 -5.41 -29.96
N ASP A 67 3.71 -4.66 -30.55
CA ASP A 67 3.77 -3.20 -30.52
C ASP A 67 3.70 -2.66 -29.07
N VAL A 68 4.45 -1.59 -28.78
CA VAL A 68 4.57 -1.06 -27.41
C VAL A 68 3.23 -0.49 -26.91
N GLU A 69 2.41 0.08 -27.78
CA GLU A 69 1.08 0.58 -27.41
C GLU A 69 0.11 -0.57 -27.13
N GLU A 70 0.13 -1.61 -27.98
CA GLU A 70 -0.65 -2.83 -27.78
C GLU A 70 -0.26 -3.54 -26.48
N LEU A 71 1.05 -3.68 -26.24
CA LEU A 71 1.59 -4.26 -25.01
C LEU A 71 1.21 -3.44 -23.78
N GLY A 72 1.21 -2.11 -23.93
CA GLY A 72 0.77 -1.19 -22.90
C GLY A 72 -0.72 -1.33 -22.58
N ALA A 73 -1.58 -1.41 -23.59
CA ALA A 73 -3.01 -1.62 -23.42
C ALA A 73 -3.30 -2.99 -22.77
N ALA A 74 -2.55 -4.03 -23.17
CA ALA A 74 -2.60 -5.33 -22.53
C ALA A 74 -2.18 -5.25 -21.06
N ALA A 75 -1.12 -4.50 -20.73
CA ALA A 75 -0.67 -4.30 -19.35
C ALA A 75 -1.71 -3.56 -18.49
N ASP A 76 -2.41 -2.57 -19.06
CA ASP A 76 -3.52 -1.86 -18.39
C ASP A 76 -4.72 -2.79 -18.12
N GLN A 77 -4.86 -3.87 -18.91
CA GLN A 77 -5.85 -4.94 -18.72
C GLN A 77 -5.25 -6.19 -18.05
N HIS A 78 -4.14 -6.03 -17.31
CA HIS A 78 -3.48 -7.12 -16.57
C HIS A 78 -3.13 -8.36 -17.43
N PHE A 79 -2.86 -8.13 -18.71
CA PHE A 79 -2.57 -9.14 -19.72
C PHE A 79 -3.63 -10.23 -19.89
N ASP A 80 -4.88 -10.01 -19.45
CA ASP A 80 -5.90 -11.05 -19.44
C ASP A 80 -6.13 -11.68 -20.83
N GLY A 81 -5.99 -10.89 -21.91
CA GLY A 81 -6.06 -11.36 -23.30
C GLY A 81 -4.83 -12.16 -23.77
N LEU A 82 -3.70 -12.08 -23.07
CA LEU A 82 -2.46 -12.82 -23.37
C LEU A 82 -2.26 -14.06 -22.49
N LEU A 83 -3.11 -14.27 -21.49
CA LEU A 83 -3.01 -15.42 -20.58
C LEU A 83 -3.72 -16.66 -21.18
N PRO A 84 -3.09 -17.85 -21.13
CA PRO A 84 -3.77 -19.07 -21.50
C PRO A 84 -4.84 -19.45 -20.47
N PRO A 85 -5.91 -20.16 -20.89
CA PRO A 85 -6.91 -20.67 -19.96
C PRO A 85 -6.28 -21.67 -18.98
N GLY A 86 -6.84 -21.75 -17.77
CA GLY A 86 -6.39 -22.69 -16.76
C GLY A 86 -6.76 -22.27 -15.34
N PRO A 87 -6.29 -23.02 -14.32
CA PRO A 87 -6.50 -22.69 -12.92
C PRO A 87 -5.95 -21.30 -12.58
N ASP A 88 -6.63 -20.58 -11.69
CA ASP A 88 -6.27 -19.19 -11.33
C ASP A 88 -4.82 -19.07 -10.83
N ASP A 89 -4.37 -19.99 -9.95
CA ASP A 89 -2.98 -20.00 -9.46
C ASP A 89 -1.92 -20.08 -10.58
N ALA A 90 -2.24 -20.75 -11.70
CA ALA A 90 -1.31 -20.85 -12.83
C ALA A 90 -1.37 -19.61 -13.72
N ARG A 91 -2.57 -19.02 -13.88
CA ARG A 91 -2.76 -17.76 -14.61
C ARG A 91 -2.05 -16.62 -13.92
N ASP A 92 -2.12 -16.54 -12.59
CA ASP A 92 -1.45 -15.52 -11.80
C ASP A 92 0.07 -15.61 -11.95
N LYS A 93 0.65 -16.82 -11.84
CA LYS A 93 2.10 -17.01 -12.06
C LYS A 93 2.56 -16.53 -13.43
N ASP A 94 1.78 -16.83 -14.47
CA ASP A 94 2.10 -16.40 -15.83
C ASP A 94 1.91 -14.89 -16.01
N ARG A 95 0.92 -14.30 -15.33
CA ARG A 95 0.69 -12.86 -15.33
C ARG A 95 1.86 -12.11 -14.71
N TRP A 96 2.35 -12.56 -13.56
CA TRP A 96 3.54 -11.99 -12.92
C TRP A 96 4.78 -12.12 -13.81
N LEU A 97 4.94 -13.27 -14.45
CA LEU A 97 6.02 -13.46 -15.42
C LEU A 97 5.92 -12.47 -16.59
N LEU A 98 4.73 -12.25 -17.14
CA LEU A 98 4.51 -11.23 -18.17
C LEU A 98 4.86 -9.84 -17.66
N PHE A 99 4.44 -9.47 -16.44
CA PHE A 99 4.82 -8.17 -15.86
C PHE A 99 6.34 -8.00 -15.73
N ASP A 100 7.05 -9.02 -15.25
CA ASP A 100 8.50 -8.96 -15.07
C ASP A 100 9.25 -8.82 -16.41
N VAL A 101 8.85 -9.61 -17.42
CA VAL A 101 9.50 -9.59 -18.74
C VAL A 101 9.14 -8.31 -19.53
N THR A 102 7.89 -7.84 -19.42
CA THR A 102 7.43 -6.63 -20.12
C THR A 102 7.97 -5.33 -19.52
N LYS A 103 8.41 -5.36 -18.26
CA LYS A 103 8.89 -4.18 -17.52
C LYS A 103 9.84 -3.32 -18.36
N LYS A 104 10.86 -3.92 -18.97
CA LYS A 104 11.89 -3.19 -19.74
C LYS A 104 11.36 -2.50 -21.02
N TYR A 105 10.26 -3.00 -21.59
CA TYR A 105 9.62 -2.40 -22.77
C TYR A 105 8.66 -1.26 -22.37
N LEU A 106 8.08 -1.34 -21.17
CA LEU A 106 7.11 -0.37 -20.67
C LEU A 106 7.74 0.82 -19.93
N VAL A 107 9.04 0.80 -19.62
CA VAL A 107 9.77 1.90 -18.93
C VAL A 107 9.64 3.24 -19.69
N ASN A 108 9.59 3.21 -21.02
CA ASN A 108 9.50 4.41 -21.86
C ASN A 108 8.06 4.75 -22.29
N ARG A 109 7.05 3.97 -21.87
CA ARG A 109 5.66 4.31 -22.12
C ARG A 109 5.31 5.48 -21.19
N SER A 110 5.53 6.69 -21.69
CA SER A 110 4.99 7.90 -21.09
C SER A 110 3.47 7.77 -21.10
N LYS A 111 2.90 7.24 -20.00
CA LYS A 111 1.56 7.70 -19.61
C LYS A 111 1.70 9.21 -19.50
N ALA A 112 0.87 9.96 -20.23
CA ALA A 112 0.82 11.40 -20.16
C ALA A 112 0.96 11.83 -18.70
N ALA A 113 2.14 12.35 -18.36
CA ALA A 113 2.50 12.62 -16.99
C ALA A 113 1.51 13.66 -16.48
N VAL A 114 0.78 13.34 -15.42
CA VAL A 114 0.22 14.38 -14.55
C VAL A 114 1.43 15.21 -14.13
N GLN A 115 1.56 16.41 -14.67
CA GLN A 115 2.61 17.36 -14.28
C GLN A 115 2.36 17.77 -12.84
N VAL A 116 2.95 17.02 -11.90
CA VAL A 116 3.24 17.53 -10.57
C VAL A 116 4.61 18.18 -10.67
N PRO A 117 4.77 19.48 -10.35
CA PRO A 117 6.07 20.15 -10.43
C PRO A 117 7.09 19.40 -9.57
N ALA A 118 8.25 19.14 -10.18
CA ALA A 118 9.34 18.36 -9.60
C ALA A 118 9.81 18.98 -8.27
N ALA A 119 9.64 18.23 -7.19
CA ALA A 119 10.38 18.44 -5.96
C ALA A 119 11.82 17.90 -6.15
N PRO A 120 12.84 18.53 -5.53
CA PRO A 120 14.22 18.10 -5.65
C PRO A 120 14.44 16.67 -5.11
N GLU A 121 15.48 16.00 -5.62
CA GLU A 121 15.85 14.63 -5.23
C GLU A 121 15.93 14.43 -3.71
N PRO A 122 15.45 13.30 -3.18
CA PRO A 122 15.45 13.05 -1.75
C PRO A 122 16.88 12.73 -1.27
N PRO A 123 17.38 13.39 -0.21
CA PRO A 123 18.57 12.94 0.51
C PRO A 123 18.30 11.56 1.15
N PRO A 124 19.36 10.81 1.54
CA PRO A 124 19.21 9.54 2.23
C PRO A 124 18.34 9.70 3.48
N ALA A 125 17.52 8.68 3.76
CA ALA A 125 16.55 8.62 4.85
C ALA A 125 17.17 8.85 6.23
N VAL A 126 17.41 10.11 6.56
CA VAL A 126 17.31 10.65 7.90
C VAL A 126 15.99 11.39 7.86
N VAL A 127 14.98 10.89 8.56
CA VAL A 127 13.87 11.74 8.97
C VAL A 127 14.52 12.71 9.93
N GLU A 128 15.12 13.79 9.42
CA GLU A 128 15.41 14.95 10.22
C GLU A 128 14.07 15.33 10.82
N GLU A 129 13.97 15.21 12.13
CA GLU A 129 12.89 15.81 12.90
C GLU A 129 13.01 17.31 12.62
N GLU A 130 12.39 17.78 11.54
CA GLU A 130 12.07 19.19 11.40
C GLU A 130 11.28 19.51 12.67
N GLU A 131 11.92 20.22 13.62
CA GLU A 131 11.26 20.70 14.82
C GLU A 131 10.03 21.48 14.37
N GLU A 132 8.85 20.84 14.43
CA GLU A 132 7.62 21.45 13.95
C GLU A 132 7.42 22.77 14.70
N ALA A 133 7.33 23.86 13.93
CA ALA A 133 7.19 25.18 14.50
C ALA A 133 6.05 25.19 15.53
N PRO A 134 6.26 25.79 16.71
CA PRO A 134 5.27 25.77 17.78
C PRO A 134 3.92 26.29 17.29
N ILE A 135 2.84 25.67 17.76
CA ILE A 135 1.49 26.09 17.39
C ILE A 135 1.25 27.50 17.94
N ALA A 136 1.20 28.48 17.05
CA ALA A 136 0.78 29.83 17.38
C ALA A 136 -0.75 29.91 17.41
N PHE A 137 -1.31 30.43 18.50
CA PHE A 137 -2.75 30.59 18.67
C PHE A 137 -3.09 31.77 19.59
N ASP A 138 -4.20 32.45 19.30
CA ASP A 138 -4.72 33.55 20.10
C ASP A 138 -5.87 33.13 21.03
N ASN A 139 -6.48 31.97 20.74
CA ASN A 139 -7.65 31.46 21.47
C ASN A 139 -7.75 29.95 21.40
N PHE A 140 -8.59 29.38 22.28
CA PHE A 140 -8.82 27.94 22.37
C PHE A 140 -9.25 27.32 21.03
N ARG A 141 -10.09 28.02 20.25
CA ARG A 141 -10.58 27.49 18.96
C ARG A 141 -9.44 27.26 17.97
N GLN A 142 -8.55 28.24 17.80
CA GLN A 142 -7.40 28.11 16.91
C GLN A 142 -6.45 26.99 17.41
N MET A 143 -6.17 26.98 18.71
CA MET A 143 -5.32 25.96 19.33
C MET A 143 -5.87 24.55 19.14
N PHE A 144 -7.16 24.36 19.41
CA PHE A 144 -7.86 23.09 19.25
C PHE A 144 -7.82 22.59 17.80
N ASP A 145 -8.15 23.47 16.86
CA ASP A 145 -8.20 23.11 15.45
C ASP A 145 -6.83 22.75 14.90
N GLU A 146 -5.84 23.59 15.18
CA GLU A 146 -4.48 23.39 14.72
C GLU A 146 -3.87 22.12 15.33
N THR A 147 -4.10 21.87 16.62
CA THR A 147 -3.57 20.70 17.30
C THR A 147 -4.13 19.41 16.71
N LEU A 148 -5.47 19.29 16.59
CA LEU A 148 -6.08 18.06 16.06
C LEU A 148 -5.78 17.85 14.58
N ALA A 149 -5.78 18.93 13.79
CA ALA A 149 -5.45 18.88 12.36
C ALA A 149 -4.00 18.43 12.14
N ARG A 150 -3.03 19.04 12.85
CA ARG A 150 -1.61 18.65 12.76
C ARG A 150 -1.39 17.24 13.27
N TYR A 151 -2.00 16.86 14.40
CA TYR A 151 -1.87 15.51 14.96
C TYR A 151 -2.33 14.44 13.96
N ALA A 152 -3.52 14.60 13.37
CA ALA A 152 -4.03 13.67 12.36
C ALA A 152 -3.20 13.66 11.08
N ARG A 153 -2.76 14.85 10.62
CA ARG A 153 -1.88 14.97 9.45
C ARG A 153 -0.56 14.24 9.67
N ARG A 154 0.07 14.44 10.83
CA ARG A 154 1.35 13.83 11.18
C ARG A 154 1.24 12.31 11.23
N ALA A 155 0.17 11.76 11.81
CA ALA A 155 -0.10 10.32 11.78
C ALA A 155 -0.22 9.78 10.34
N LEU A 156 -0.92 10.50 9.46
CA LEU A 156 -1.08 10.09 8.06
C LEU A 156 0.21 10.22 7.25
N GLN A 157 1.03 11.23 7.51
CA GLN A 157 2.27 11.47 6.78
C GLN A 157 3.26 10.31 6.89
N VAL A 158 3.29 9.60 8.02
CA VAL A 158 4.12 8.39 8.20
C VAL A 158 3.77 7.32 7.17
N LEU A 159 2.49 7.22 6.82
CA LEU A 159 1.93 6.17 5.98
C LEU A 159 2.00 6.49 4.49
N VAL A 160 2.26 7.75 4.13
CA VAL A 160 2.33 8.19 2.73
C VAL A 160 3.45 7.44 2.02
N VAL A 161 3.12 6.82 0.89
CA VAL A 161 4.08 6.13 0.04
C VAL A 161 4.81 7.14 -0.85
N ASN A 162 6.12 6.96 -1.02
CA ASN A 162 6.88 7.74 -1.99
C ASN A 162 6.39 7.44 -3.44
N PRO A 163 5.84 8.43 -4.17
CA PRO A 163 5.27 8.20 -5.49
C PRO A 163 6.29 7.71 -6.53
N ALA A 164 7.55 8.13 -6.44
CA ALA A 164 8.60 7.63 -7.35
C ALA A 164 8.90 6.15 -7.12
N THR A 165 8.92 5.74 -5.85
CA THR A 165 9.12 4.35 -5.45
C THR A 165 7.94 3.47 -5.85
N ALA A 166 6.71 3.91 -5.58
CA ALA A 166 5.50 3.19 -5.99
C ALA A 166 5.41 3.04 -7.51
N ALA A 167 5.62 4.12 -8.27
CA ALA A 167 5.54 4.11 -9.72
C ALA A 167 6.61 3.22 -10.35
N SER A 168 7.82 3.17 -9.80
CA SER A 168 8.90 2.33 -10.34
C SER A 168 8.76 0.85 -9.99
N MET A 169 8.21 0.52 -8.82
CA MET A 169 8.10 -0.87 -8.35
C MET A 169 6.77 -1.55 -8.70
N ARG A 170 5.67 -0.81 -8.65
CA ARG A 170 4.29 -1.32 -8.83
C ARG A 170 3.45 -0.34 -9.67
N PRO A 171 3.86 0.02 -10.91
CA PRO A 171 3.16 1.01 -11.74
C PRO A 171 1.71 0.65 -12.10
N HIS A 172 1.36 -0.64 -12.01
CA HIS A 172 0.06 -1.20 -12.40
C HIS A 172 -0.87 -1.44 -11.22
N ILE A 173 -0.44 -1.18 -9.98
CA ILE A 173 -1.27 -1.39 -8.79
C ILE A 173 -1.68 0.00 -8.27
N PRO A 174 -2.99 0.31 -8.23
CA PRO A 174 -3.46 1.58 -7.72
C PRO A 174 -3.11 1.72 -6.24
N LEU A 175 -2.63 2.90 -5.85
CA LEU A 175 -2.39 3.20 -4.44
C LEU A 175 -3.73 3.34 -3.71
N PRO A 176 -3.91 2.68 -2.56
CA PRO A 176 -5.00 3.01 -1.65
C PRO A 176 -4.96 4.51 -1.30
N PHE A 177 -6.13 5.16 -1.27
CA PHE A 177 -6.21 6.62 -1.05
C PHE A 177 -5.49 7.04 0.25
N ILE A 178 -5.57 6.24 1.30
CA ILE A 178 -5.08 6.56 2.65
C ILE A 178 -3.55 6.68 2.71
N ILE A 179 -2.84 5.93 1.86
CA ILE A 179 -1.37 5.97 1.73
C ILE A 179 -0.91 6.78 0.52
N SER A 180 -1.85 7.39 -0.21
CA SER A 180 -1.54 8.17 -1.41
C SER A 180 -0.96 9.55 -1.05
N PRO A 181 -0.04 10.08 -1.87
CA PRO A 181 0.47 11.43 -1.69
C PRO A 181 -0.66 12.47 -1.67
N GLY A 182 -0.58 13.42 -0.74
CA GLY A 182 -1.55 14.51 -0.62
C GLY A 182 -2.83 14.16 0.15
N PHE A 183 -3.10 12.89 0.46
CA PHE A 183 -4.28 12.52 1.23
C PHE A 183 -4.31 13.18 2.61
N ALA A 184 -3.16 13.25 3.30
CA ALA A 184 -3.06 13.90 4.61
C ALA A 184 -3.56 15.36 4.60
N GLY A 185 -3.23 16.13 3.55
CA GLY A 185 -3.71 17.51 3.40
C GLY A 185 -5.20 17.59 3.01
N CYS A 186 -5.67 16.64 2.20
CA CYS A 186 -7.10 16.49 1.89
C CYS A 186 -7.91 16.21 3.16
N TYR A 187 -7.45 15.26 3.98
CA TYR A 187 -8.08 14.90 5.24
C TYR A 187 -8.07 16.06 6.23
N GLU A 188 -6.95 16.77 6.35
CA GLU A 188 -6.87 18.00 7.16
C GLU A 188 -7.92 19.05 6.75
N THR A 189 -8.08 19.26 5.44
CA THR A 189 -9.09 20.19 4.89
C THR A 189 -10.50 19.77 5.28
N LEU A 190 -10.80 18.48 5.19
CA LEU A 190 -12.08 17.91 5.62
C LEU A 190 -12.31 18.11 7.12
N LEU A 191 -11.31 17.85 7.95
CA LEU A 191 -11.41 18.03 9.39
C LEU A 191 -11.75 19.48 9.75
N ARG A 192 -11.00 20.43 9.20
CA ARG A 192 -11.20 21.87 9.49
C ARG A 192 -12.54 22.39 9.03
N LYS A 193 -13.04 21.93 7.89
CA LYS A 193 -14.30 22.42 7.30
C LYS A 193 -15.54 21.80 7.95
N PHE A 194 -15.52 20.50 8.26
CA PHE A 194 -16.75 19.76 8.60
C PHE A 194 -16.72 19.08 9.96
N VAL A 195 -15.58 18.54 10.40
CA VAL A 195 -15.53 17.72 11.62
C VAL A 195 -15.29 18.57 12.85
N LEU A 196 -14.23 19.38 12.85
CA LEU A 196 -13.80 20.16 14.00
C LEU A 196 -14.82 21.24 14.40
N PRO A 197 -15.48 21.97 13.48
CA PRO A 197 -16.51 22.94 13.86
C PRO A 197 -17.66 22.32 14.66
N ASP A 198 -18.12 21.14 14.26
CA ASP A 198 -19.22 20.44 14.93
C ASP A 198 -18.79 19.89 16.29
N ILE A 199 -17.57 19.35 16.39
CA ILE A 199 -17.01 18.91 17.67
C ILE A 199 -16.95 20.06 18.67
N ARG A 200 -16.43 21.23 18.25
CA ARG A 200 -16.33 22.41 19.11
C ARG A 200 -17.68 22.98 19.53
N ALA A 201 -18.73 22.80 18.72
CA ALA A 201 -20.07 23.29 19.04
C ALA A 201 -20.70 22.58 20.25
N THR A 202 -20.20 21.38 20.59
CA THR A 202 -20.74 20.57 21.69
C THR A 202 -20.49 21.16 23.07
N LYS A 203 -21.42 20.91 23.98
CA LYS A 203 -21.35 21.39 25.37
C LYS A 203 -20.08 20.92 26.08
N ARG A 204 -19.68 19.66 25.90
CA ARG A 204 -18.48 19.09 26.53
C ARG A 204 -17.19 19.80 26.12
N ILE A 205 -17.06 20.17 24.84
CA ILE A 205 -15.87 20.89 24.36
C ILE A 205 -15.89 22.35 24.80
N LYS A 206 -17.07 22.98 24.89
CA LYS A 206 -17.21 24.32 25.49
C LYS A 206 -16.81 24.33 26.96
N GLU A 207 -17.30 23.37 27.75
CA GLU A 207 -16.90 23.18 29.15
C GLU A 207 -15.40 22.92 29.28
N LEU A 208 -14.82 22.08 28.41
CA LEU A 208 -13.38 21.86 28.36
C LEU A 208 -12.62 23.18 28.11
N SER A 209 -13.11 24.02 27.18
CA SER A 209 -12.50 25.31 26.87
C SER A 209 -12.50 26.29 28.05
N GLU A 210 -13.56 26.27 28.86
CA GLU A 210 -13.74 27.17 30.02
C GLU A 210 -13.07 26.64 31.30
N SER A 211 -12.96 25.32 31.44
CA SER A 211 -12.47 24.68 32.66
C SER A 211 -10.98 24.88 32.94
N ARG A 212 -10.20 25.39 31.97
CA ARG A 212 -8.73 25.41 32.02
C ARG A 212 -8.15 26.66 31.38
N THR A 213 -7.00 27.07 31.88
CA THR A 213 -6.16 28.07 31.20
C THR A 213 -5.36 27.39 30.09
N TRP A 214 -5.58 27.84 28.85
CA TRP A 214 -4.89 27.33 27.66
C TRP A 214 -3.69 28.21 27.34
N ASP A 215 -2.53 27.78 27.83
CA ASP A 215 -1.21 28.39 27.58
C ASP A 215 -0.46 27.61 26.48
N ALA A 216 0.81 27.94 26.23
CA ALA A 216 1.65 27.29 25.22
C ALA A 216 1.74 25.75 25.34
N SER A 217 1.44 25.16 26.50
CA SER A 217 1.39 23.70 26.69
C SER A 217 0.02 23.09 26.33
N GLY A 218 -0.97 23.92 26.00
CA GLY A 218 -2.33 23.54 25.60
C GLY A 218 -2.38 22.44 24.53
N PRO A 219 -1.62 22.54 23.42
CA PRO A 219 -1.53 21.48 22.42
C PRO A 219 -1.16 20.12 22.99
N ASN A 220 -0.08 20.06 23.79
CA ASN A 220 0.38 18.82 24.43
C ASN A 220 -0.65 18.28 25.41
N ARG A 221 -1.39 19.15 26.11
CA ARG A 221 -2.49 18.75 26.99
C ARG A 221 -3.66 18.14 26.21
N LEU A 222 -4.03 18.70 25.05
CA LEU A 222 -5.06 18.12 24.19
C LEU A 222 -4.66 16.73 23.67
N ILE A 223 -3.42 16.59 23.21
CA ILE A 223 -2.87 15.31 22.77
C ILE A 223 -2.91 14.31 23.94
N GLY A 224 -2.49 14.72 25.13
CA GLY A 224 -2.57 13.87 26.33
C GLY A 224 -4.00 13.44 26.67
N ILE A 225 -5.01 14.30 26.48
CA ILE A 225 -6.42 13.92 26.65
C ILE A 225 -6.81 12.86 25.61
N ILE A 226 -6.41 13.02 24.34
CA ILE A 226 -6.69 12.04 23.28
C ILE A 226 -6.04 10.68 23.62
N GLN A 227 -4.77 10.68 24.00
CA GLN A 227 -3.96 9.50 24.30
C GLN A 227 -4.41 8.75 25.57
N GLN A 228 -4.93 9.46 26.57
CA GLN A 228 -5.53 8.81 27.75
C GLN A 228 -6.67 7.85 27.35
N GLY A 229 -7.32 8.10 26.22
CA GLY A 229 -8.39 7.25 25.70
C GLY A 229 -9.55 7.11 26.68
N GLY A 230 -10.25 5.97 26.62
CA GLY A 230 -11.23 5.55 27.62
C GLY A 230 -12.63 6.17 27.50
N GLN A 231 -13.54 5.66 28.34
CA GLN A 231 -14.91 6.18 28.44
C GLN A 231 -14.92 7.55 29.11
N GLY A 232 -15.74 8.47 28.59
CA GLY A 232 -15.87 9.82 29.15
C GLY A 232 -14.83 10.80 28.61
N ASN A 233 -14.08 10.42 27.58
CA ASN A 233 -13.15 11.31 26.91
C ASN A 233 -13.94 12.35 26.09
N PRO A 234 -13.90 13.65 26.44
CA PRO A 234 -14.76 14.65 25.81
C PRO A 234 -14.46 14.82 24.32
N ILE A 235 -13.22 14.61 23.89
CA ILE A 235 -12.80 14.76 22.49
C ILE A 235 -13.19 13.50 21.70
N LEU A 236 -12.80 12.32 22.18
CA LEU A 236 -13.07 11.06 21.47
C LEU A 236 -14.56 10.72 21.43
N ASP A 237 -15.31 10.93 22.51
CA ASP A 237 -16.76 10.67 22.52
C ASP A 237 -17.48 11.55 21.46
N THR A 238 -17.08 12.81 21.36
CA THR A 238 -17.66 13.75 20.40
C THR A 238 -17.23 13.44 18.97
N TRP A 239 -15.96 13.07 18.79
CA TRP A 239 -15.41 12.58 17.53
C TRP A 239 -16.18 11.36 17.02
N ASP A 240 -16.38 10.36 17.89
CA ASP A 240 -17.10 9.13 17.56
C ASP A 240 -18.55 9.41 17.19
N SER A 241 -19.21 10.28 17.94
CA SER A 241 -20.57 10.70 17.62
C SER A 241 -20.65 11.40 16.27
N ARG A 242 -19.67 12.25 15.91
CA ARG A 242 -19.70 12.98 14.64
C ARG A 242 -19.50 12.04 13.44
N TRP A 243 -18.51 11.16 13.51
CA TRP A 243 -18.29 10.15 12.47
C TRP A 243 -19.43 9.14 12.38
N GLY A 244 -20.08 8.83 13.51
CA GLY A 244 -21.31 8.03 13.52
C GLY A 244 -22.47 8.70 12.80
N ALA A 245 -22.63 10.02 12.94
CA ALA A 245 -23.69 10.78 12.28
C ALA A 245 -23.57 10.72 10.74
N TYR A 246 -22.36 10.71 10.18
CA TYR A 246 -22.14 10.57 8.73
C TYR A 246 -22.69 9.26 8.15
N LYS A 247 -22.81 8.20 8.95
CA LYS A 247 -23.43 6.94 8.51
C LYS A 247 -24.95 7.06 8.34
N SER A 248 -25.60 7.86 9.18
CA SER A 248 -27.05 8.11 9.11
C SER A 248 -27.42 9.27 8.17
N GLU A 249 -26.43 10.10 7.86
CA GLU A 249 -26.49 11.26 6.95
C GLU A 249 -26.16 10.87 5.49
N GLY A 250 -25.95 9.57 5.22
CA GLY A 250 -25.56 9.02 3.92
C GLY A 250 -26.60 9.15 2.79
N VAL A 251 -26.15 8.85 1.56
CA VAL A 251 -26.79 9.15 0.26
C VAL A 251 -28.33 9.09 0.29
N GLY A 252 -28.96 10.27 0.31
CA GLY A 252 -30.42 10.43 0.35
C GLY A 252 -30.91 11.40 1.42
N ALA A 253 -30.10 11.67 2.45
CA ALA A 253 -30.32 12.80 3.34
C ALA A 253 -30.05 14.10 2.56
N LYS A 254 -31.04 15.00 2.50
CA LYS A 254 -30.88 16.33 1.88
C LYS A 254 -29.98 17.20 2.74
N HIS A 255 -28.67 16.97 2.70
CA HIS A 255 -27.73 18.00 3.09
C HIS A 255 -27.90 19.17 2.12
N ALA A 256 -27.92 20.40 2.64
CA ALA A 256 -27.63 21.53 1.80
C ALA A 256 -26.25 21.26 1.16
N LYS A 257 -26.13 21.32 -0.18
CA LYS A 257 -24.90 21.03 -0.94
C LYS A 257 -23.62 21.70 -0.37
N ALA A 258 -23.76 22.76 0.43
CA ALA A 258 -22.68 23.46 1.09
C ALA A 258 -22.02 22.68 2.26
N ASN A 259 -22.65 21.64 2.80
CA ASN A 259 -22.20 20.91 4.01
C ASN A 259 -21.90 19.42 3.74
N ASP A 260 -21.69 19.03 2.49
CA ASP A 260 -21.33 17.65 2.16
C ASP A 260 -19.81 17.42 2.36
N PRO A 261 -19.38 16.61 3.35
CA PRO A 261 -17.96 16.31 3.58
C PRO A 261 -17.34 15.52 2.42
N TRP A 262 -18.12 14.70 1.70
CA TRP A 262 -17.61 13.81 0.66
C TRP A 262 -17.14 14.57 -0.58
N ALA A 263 -17.69 15.77 -0.82
CA ALA A 263 -17.28 16.63 -1.93
C ALA A 263 -15.76 16.92 -1.92
N VAL A 264 -15.15 17.10 -0.74
CA VAL A 264 -13.70 17.33 -0.62
C VAL A 264 -12.90 16.13 -1.11
N PHE A 265 -13.33 14.92 -0.75
CA PHE A 265 -12.68 13.69 -1.22
C PHE A 265 -12.89 13.48 -2.71
N HIS A 266 -14.09 13.74 -3.24
CA HIS A 266 -14.36 13.62 -4.68
C HIS A 266 -13.54 14.60 -5.51
N ASP A 267 -13.44 15.86 -5.10
CA ASP A 267 -12.65 16.87 -5.80
C ASP A 267 -11.16 16.50 -5.82
N TRP A 268 -10.62 16.05 -4.69
CA TRP A 268 -9.23 15.58 -4.59
C TRP A 268 -8.99 14.32 -5.43
N ALA A 269 -9.86 13.32 -5.32
CA ALA A 269 -9.73 12.07 -6.06
C ALA A 269 -9.87 12.26 -7.57
N LYS A 270 -10.75 13.17 -8.00
CA LYS A 270 -10.87 13.59 -9.41
C LYS A 270 -9.59 14.26 -9.91
N ALA A 271 -8.97 15.11 -9.10
CA ALA A 271 -7.68 15.73 -9.45
C ALA A 271 -6.54 14.70 -9.51
N GLY A 272 -6.61 13.66 -8.69
CA GLY A 272 -5.61 12.59 -8.61
C GLY A 272 -5.83 11.42 -9.57
N GLY A 273 -7.00 11.27 -10.17
CA GLY A 273 -7.31 10.21 -11.14
C GLY A 273 -7.52 8.82 -10.52
N PHE A 274 -8.02 8.73 -9.28
CA PHE A 274 -8.26 7.47 -8.56
C PHE A 274 -9.64 7.50 -7.85
N PRO A 275 -10.18 6.35 -7.38
CA PRO A 275 -11.48 6.33 -6.69
C PRO A 275 -11.43 7.10 -5.36
N ALA A 276 -12.46 7.89 -5.10
CA ALA A 276 -12.60 8.63 -3.85
C ALA A 276 -12.99 7.69 -2.68
N PRO A 277 -12.55 7.99 -1.44
CA PRO A 277 -13.12 7.37 -0.26
C PRO A 277 -14.64 7.53 -0.18
N ASP A 278 -15.32 6.54 0.39
CA ASP A 278 -16.78 6.53 0.57
C ASP A 278 -17.21 6.19 2.01
N GLU A 279 -18.51 5.98 2.22
CA GLU A 279 -19.07 5.67 3.53
C GLU A 279 -18.51 4.38 4.15
N ALA A 280 -18.09 3.41 3.32
CA ALA A 280 -17.48 2.18 3.79
C ALA A 280 -16.10 2.43 4.43
N ASP A 281 -15.45 3.55 4.08
CA ASP A 281 -14.17 3.98 4.62
C ASP A 281 -14.28 4.75 5.94
N ILE A 282 -15.49 5.10 6.39
CA ILE A 282 -15.70 5.80 7.67
C ILE A 282 -14.93 5.14 8.83
N PRO A 283 -14.95 3.80 9.05
CA PRO A 283 -14.22 3.18 10.14
C PRO A 283 -12.71 3.46 10.10
N LEU A 284 -12.12 3.56 8.90
CA LEU A 284 -10.71 3.88 8.70
C LEU A 284 -10.45 5.36 8.98
N LEU A 285 -11.21 6.25 8.34
CA LEU A 285 -11.10 7.71 8.51
C LEU A 285 -11.31 8.13 9.96
N HIS A 286 -12.27 7.50 10.65
CA HIS A 286 -12.57 7.71 12.06
C HIS A 286 -11.41 7.30 12.99
N SER A 287 -10.61 6.31 12.59
CA SER A 287 -9.54 5.78 13.43
C SER A 287 -8.30 6.67 13.46
N VAL A 288 -8.14 7.59 12.50
CA VAL A 288 -6.93 8.43 12.34
C VAL A 288 -6.55 9.18 13.63
N ILE A 289 -7.51 9.75 14.36
CA ILE A 289 -7.21 10.50 15.59
C ILE A 289 -6.67 9.62 16.73
N ARG A 290 -6.78 8.30 16.61
CA ARG A 290 -6.28 7.33 17.60
C ARG A 290 -4.88 6.85 17.26
N TRP A 291 -4.34 7.24 16.11
CA TRP A 291 -3.01 6.86 15.71
C TRP A 291 -2.01 7.82 16.33
N GLU A 292 -1.12 7.29 17.16
CA GLU A 292 -0.03 8.06 17.74
C GLU A 292 1.08 8.22 16.70
N PRO A 293 1.38 9.46 16.25
CA PRO A 293 2.35 9.66 15.18
C PRO A 293 3.73 9.07 15.50
N GLU A 294 4.22 9.27 16.73
CA GLU A 294 5.53 8.76 17.15
C GLU A 294 5.58 7.23 17.14
N SER A 295 4.52 6.59 17.65
CA SER A 295 4.41 5.13 17.65
C SER A 295 4.41 4.56 16.23
N LEU A 296 3.73 5.23 15.28
CA LEU A 296 3.78 4.84 13.87
C LEU A 296 5.16 5.07 13.23
N ILE A 297 5.83 6.19 13.56
CA ILE A 297 7.19 6.48 13.07
C ILE A 297 8.17 5.41 13.54
N GLU A 298 8.14 5.09 14.84
CA GLU A 298 8.98 4.05 15.44
C GLU A 298 8.68 2.68 14.82
N ALA A 299 7.41 2.32 14.67
CA ALA A 299 7.01 1.07 14.03
C ALA A 299 7.49 0.97 12.58
N TRP A 300 7.38 2.05 11.80
CA TRP A 300 7.90 2.08 10.44
C TRP A 300 9.43 1.97 10.39
N ARG A 301 10.15 2.71 11.25
CA ARG A 301 11.61 2.65 11.37
C ARG A 301 12.06 1.22 11.70
N GLU A 302 11.38 0.56 12.63
CA GLU A 302 11.67 -0.83 13.00
C GLU A 302 11.45 -1.81 11.83
N VAL A 303 10.31 -1.70 11.13
CA VAL A 303 10.01 -2.54 9.97
C VAL A 303 11.04 -2.33 8.85
N ALA A 304 11.44 -1.10 8.59
CA ALA A 304 12.48 -0.77 7.61
C ALA A 304 13.85 -1.31 8.01
N LEU A 305 14.20 -1.26 9.29
CA LEU A 305 15.45 -1.83 9.81
C LEU A 305 15.46 -3.36 9.66
N LEU A 306 14.38 -4.04 10.04
CA LEU A 306 14.27 -5.50 9.89
C LEU A 306 14.35 -5.93 8.41
N TYR A 307 13.76 -5.14 7.50
CA TYR A 307 13.90 -5.37 6.07
C TYR A 307 15.35 -5.31 5.61
N GLN A 308 16.10 -4.28 6.06
CA GLN A 308 17.52 -4.14 5.74
C GLN A 308 18.32 -5.30 6.33
N GLN A 309 18.11 -5.64 7.60
CA GLN A 309 18.84 -6.73 8.26
C GLN A 309 18.58 -8.10 7.63
N GLU A 310 17.36 -8.37 7.15
CA GLU A 310 17.05 -9.66 6.52
C GLU A 310 17.55 -9.75 5.08
N PHE A 311 17.34 -8.71 4.27
CA PHE A 311 17.56 -8.79 2.81
C PHE A 311 18.80 -8.04 2.29
N HIS A 312 19.32 -7.08 3.05
CA HIS A 312 20.45 -6.22 2.66
C HIS A 312 21.36 -5.93 3.87
N PRO A 313 21.85 -6.96 4.58
CA PRO A 313 22.71 -6.74 5.74
C PRO A 313 23.96 -5.97 5.32
N LYS A 314 24.38 -4.99 6.15
CA LYS A 314 25.66 -4.32 5.94
C LYS A 314 26.82 -5.24 6.32
N ASP A 315 26.66 -5.92 7.44
CA ASP A 315 27.64 -6.87 7.99
C ASP A 315 26.98 -8.20 8.35
N ARG A 316 27.78 -9.27 8.40
CA ARG A 316 27.30 -10.61 8.79
C ARG A 316 26.69 -10.64 10.20
N HIS A 317 27.15 -9.76 11.10
CA HIS A 317 26.62 -9.65 12.46
C HIS A 317 25.24 -8.99 12.51
N ASP A 318 24.87 -8.22 11.47
CA ASP A 318 23.57 -7.55 11.36
C ASP A 318 22.53 -8.41 10.62
N GLN A 319 22.92 -9.57 10.10
CA GLN A 319 22.02 -10.45 9.37
C GLN A 319 20.94 -11.00 10.29
N ALA A 320 19.70 -10.58 10.05
CA ALA A 320 18.55 -11.17 10.71
C ALA A 320 18.23 -12.56 10.14
N ARG A 321 17.55 -13.39 10.93
CA ARG A 321 17.05 -14.70 10.47
C ARG A 321 15.98 -14.53 9.39
N GLU A 322 15.80 -15.57 8.59
CA GLU A 322 14.66 -15.64 7.66
C GLU A 322 13.33 -15.49 8.41
N GLY A 323 12.46 -14.64 7.86
CA GLY A 323 11.15 -14.32 8.39
C GLY A 323 11.13 -13.27 9.51
N ALA A 324 12.27 -12.71 9.92
CA ALA A 324 12.32 -11.66 10.94
C ALA A 324 11.51 -10.42 10.54
N PHE A 325 11.60 -10.00 9.28
CA PHE A 325 10.82 -8.91 8.70
C PHE A 325 9.31 -9.18 8.73
N ARG A 326 8.89 -10.38 8.33
CA ARG A 326 7.48 -10.78 8.39
C ARG A 326 6.97 -10.76 9.83
N ASP A 327 7.72 -11.35 10.75
CA ASP A 327 7.32 -11.44 12.16
C ASP A 327 7.27 -10.04 12.80
N GLY A 328 8.17 -9.13 12.40
CA GLY A 328 8.13 -7.71 12.76
C GLY A 328 6.87 -7.01 12.28
N ILE A 329 6.46 -7.20 11.02
CA ILE A 329 5.19 -6.65 10.51
C ILE A 329 3.99 -7.24 11.26
N VAL A 330 3.97 -8.54 11.56
CA VAL A 330 2.88 -9.15 12.37
C VAL A 330 2.80 -8.52 13.75
N ARG A 331 3.94 -8.24 14.38
CA ARG A 331 4.00 -7.56 15.67
C ARG A 331 3.42 -6.16 15.57
N VAL A 332 3.86 -5.37 14.60
CA VAL A 332 3.35 -4.01 14.34
C VAL A 332 1.83 -4.01 14.08
N ILE A 333 1.30 -4.97 13.29
CA ILE A 333 -0.14 -5.12 13.07
C ILE A 333 -0.91 -5.32 14.39
N ARG A 334 -0.33 -6.03 15.36
CA ARG A 334 -0.98 -6.36 16.64
C ARG A 334 -0.82 -5.28 17.71
N GLU A 335 0.29 -4.56 17.70
CA GLU A 335 0.61 -3.54 18.71
C GLU A 335 0.03 -2.17 18.34
N GLN A 336 -0.03 -1.85 17.06
CA GLN A 336 -0.54 -0.57 16.61
C GLN A 336 -2.07 -0.48 16.75
N PRO A 337 -2.62 0.74 16.92
CA PRO A 337 -4.06 0.96 16.88
C PRO A 337 -4.68 0.42 15.59
N LYS A 338 -5.98 0.13 15.63
CA LYS A 338 -6.73 -0.42 14.49
C LYS A 338 -6.41 0.33 13.19
N PHE A 339 -6.12 -0.44 12.14
CA PHE A 339 -5.61 0.00 10.83
C PHE A 339 -4.15 0.51 10.80
N GLY A 340 -3.59 1.06 11.88
CA GLY A 340 -2.23 1.63 11.84
C GLY A 340 -1.16 0.65 11.34
N GLY A 341 -1.13 -0.55 11.91
CA GLY A 341 -0.15 -1.57 11.51
C GLY A 341 -0.47 -2.26 10.19
N ASP A 342 -1.74 -2.35 9.79
CA ASP A 342 -2.12 -2.95 8.50
C ASP A 342 -1.79 -2.02 7.32
N LEU A 343 -1.86 -0.70 7.51
CA LEU A 343 -1.39 0.31 6.57
C LEU A 343 0.14 0.34 6.45
N ILE A 344 0.88 0.11 7.55
CA ILE A 344 2.34 -0.08 7.50
C ILE A 344 2.70 -1.28 6.60
N ALA A 345 1.95 -2.38 6.70
CA ALA A 345 2.16 -3.52 5.81
C ALA A 345 1.88 -3.19 4.33
N MET A 346 0.85 -2.38 4.05
CA MET A 346 0.59 -1.88 2.68
C MET A 346 1.71 -0.97 2.19
N LYS A 347 2.18 -0.03 3.01
CA LYS A 347 3.31 0.84 2.67
C LYS A 347 4.55 0.02 2.34
N ALA A 348 4.85 -1.01 3.13
CA ALA A 348 5.94 -1.94 2.85
C ALA A 348 5.79 -2.62 1.47
N PHE A 349 4.58 -3.03 1.08
CA PHE A 349 4.33 -3.61 -0.25
C PHE A 349 4.70 -2.67 -1.41
N PHE A 350 4.48 -1.37 -1.25
CA PHE A 350 4.80 -0.38 -2.28
C PHE A 350 6.23 0.17 -2.19
N GLU A 351 6.92 0.05 -1.04
CA GLU A 351 8.25 0.62 -0.84
C GLU A 351 9.38 -0.41 -0.71
N MET A 352 9.06 -1.70 -0.55
CA MET A 352 10.04 -2.75 -0.32
C MET A 352 9.96 -3.85 -1.39
N PRO A 353 10.98 -4.01 -2.26
CA PRO A 353 10.95 -4.96 -3.36
C PRO A 353 10.57 -6.40 -3.00
N LYS A 354 11.03 -6.91 -1.84
CA LYS A 354 10.75 -8.29 -1.38
C LYS A 354 9.38 -8.44 -0.70
N CYS A 355 8.67 -7.35 -0.44
CA CYS A 355 7.28 -7.37 0.02
C CYS A 355 6.36 -7.47 -1.20
N ASP A 356 6.29 -8.66 -1.80
CA ASP A 356 5.41 -8.94 -2.95
C ASP A 356 4.08 -9.57 -2.52
N ARG A 357 3.24 -9.94 -3.49
CA ARG A 357 1.94 -10.57 -3.22
C ARG A 357 2.09 -11.90 -2.46
N MET A 358 3.14 -12.67 -2.74
CA MET A 358 3.41 -13.94 -2.07
C MET A 358 3.84 -13.72 -0.61
N PHE A 359 4.62 -12.67 -0.35
CA PHE A 359 4.93 -12.22 1.00
C PHE A 359 3.65 -11.84 1.74
N LEU A 360 2.77 -11.01 1.15
CA LEU A 360 1.49 -10.65 1.77
C LEU A 360 0.61 -11.86 2.04
N ARG A 361 0.58 -12.86 1.14
CA ARG A 361 -0.15 -14.12 1.35
C ARG A 361 0.38 -14.87 2.58
N LYS A 362 1.70 -15.00 2.73
CA LYS A 362 2.34 -15.63 3.89
C LYS A 362 2.14 -14.82 5.18
N LEU A 363 2.22 -13.50 5.09
CA LEU A 363 1.94 -12.58 6.19
C LEU A 363 0.52 -12.79 6.70
N MET A 364 -0.47 -12.80 5.79
CA MET A 364 -1.88 -13.03 6.11
C MET A 364 -2.10 -14.36 6.83
N GLN A 365 -1.46 -15.44 6.38
CA GLN A 365 -1.51 -16.75 7.05
C GLN A 365 -0.95 -16.71 8.48
N THR A 366 0.00 -15.82 8.76
CA THR A 366 0.63 -15.64 10.09
C THR A 366 -0.19 -14.71 10.99
N VAL A 367 -0.91 -13.75 10.40
CA VAL A 367 -1.78 -12.81 11.12
C VAL A 367 -2.95 -13.53 11.78
N GLY A 368 -3.59 -14.49 11.10
CA GLY A 368 -4.70 -15.25 11.65
C GLY A 368 -5.00 -16.55 10.90
N GLY A 369 -5.41 -17.58 11.64
CA GLY A 369 -5.67 -18.92 11.10
C GLY A 369 -6.98 -18.99 10.31
N THR A 370 -7.93 -18.09 10.59
CA THR A 370 -9.23 -18.01 9.90
C THR A 370 -9.41 -16.66 9.21
N GLU A 371 -10.28 -16.61 8.20
CA GLU A 371 -10.61 -15.36 7.50
C GLU A 371 -11.24 -14.32 8.45
N THR A 372 -12.12 -14.77 9.35
CA THR A 372 -12.73 -13.93 10.38
C THR A 372 -11.69 -13.31 11.31
N GLU A 373 -10.69 -14.10 11.73
CA GLU A 373 -9.61 -13.61 12.57
C GLU A 373 -8.74 -12.59 11.83
N ARG A 374 -8.38 -12.86 10.57
CA ARG A 374 -7.61 -11.93 9.75
C ARG A 374 -8.34 -10.60 9.54
N ARG A 375 -9.64 -10.64 9.23
CA ARG A 375 -10.47 -9.42 9.11
C ARG A 375 -10.60 -8.64 10.41
N ARG A 376 -10.53 -9.31 11.55
CA ARG A 376 -10.55 -8.66 12.86
C ARG A 376 -9.22 -7.96 13.16
N VAL A 377 -8.10 -8.63 12.87
CA VAL A 377 -6.75 -8.17 13.24
C VAL A 377 -6.17 -7.18 12.23
N ALA A 378 -6.33 -7.43 10.93
CA ALA A 378 -5.77 -6.61 9.85
C ALA A 378 -6.82 -6.32 8.75
N PRO A 379 -7.97 -5.70 9.10
CA PRO A 379 -9.08 -5.47 8.17
C PRO A 379 -8.66 -4.77 6.87
N GLY A 380 -7.81 -3.74 6.97
CA GLY A 380 -7.33 -3.00 5.82
C GLY A 380 -6.50 -3.90 4.91
N LEU A 381 -5.53 -4.62 5.47
CA LEU A 381 -4.65 -5.51 4.70
C LEU A 381 -5.42 -6.64 4.02
N VAL A 382 -6.44 -7.19 4.67
CA VAL A 382 -7.30 -8.21 4.05
C VAL A 382 -8.02 -7.64 2.83
N HIS A 383 -8.64 -6.47 2.99
CA HIS A 383 -9.36 -5.82 1.90
C HIS A 383 -8.41 -5.49 0.74
N PHE A 384 -7.25 -4.91 1.04
CA PHE A 384 -6.21 -4.60 0.07
C PHE A 384 -5.75 -5.85 -0.69
N TYR A 385 -5.34 -6.91 0.02
CA TYR A 385 -4.86 -8.14 -0.60
C TYR A 385 -5.89 -8.79 -1.53
N ASN A 386 -7.17 -8.79 -1.14
CA ASN A 386 -8.25 -9.37 -1.94
C ASN A 386 -8.56 -8.53 -3.20
N ASN A 387 -8.29 -7.23 -3.16
CA ASN A 387 -8.50 -6.29 -4.28
C ASN A 387 -7.23 -6.00 -5.08
N LEU A 388 -6.09 -6.60 -4.71
CA LEU A 388 -4.90 -6.54 -5.55
C LEU A 388 -5.24 -7.18 -6.89
N PRO A 389 -4.90 -6.53 -8.03
CA PRO A 389 -5.09 -7.12 -9.33
C PRO A 389 -4.47 -8.51 -9.32
N LEU A 390 -5.29 -9.50 -9.64
CA LEU A 390 -4.89 -10.89 -9.79
C LEU A 390 -3.74 -10.93 -10.77
#